data_AF-A0A7J5C687-F1
#
_entry.id   AF-A0A7J5C687-F1
#
_cell.length_a   1.000
_cell.length_b   1.000
_cell.length_c   1.000
_cell.angle_alpha   90.00
_cell.angle_beta   90.00
_cell.angle_gamma   90.00
#
_symmetry.space_group_name_H-M   'P 1'
#
loop_
_entity.id
_entity.type
_entity.pdbx_description
1 polymer ?
#
loop_
_entity_poly.entity_id
_entity_poly.type
_entity_poly.pdbx_seq_one_letter_code
_entity_poly.pdbx_strand_id
1 'polypeptide(L)'
;MRVLGINAIFHDPAAALVVDGRVVAAAEEERFSRRKHGKRPVPFSAWELPELSAAWCLASAGIDVDSLDAVAYSFDPGLCRDAAELGLSDPWDWLRIDYARRAPQFLAAALPGLDPDRVRFVPHHVAHAASAGLAAPPAGDDTAVLVLDGRGEVASHLAGVYRDGRLSPLHSQQLPHSLGLLYEDLTRHLGFLHSSDEYKVMALASYGRPKHLGLLRDLVRVTDDGGFQVERIDWAGMAKAVAAGGELTEEHADLAASVQTRLEEVILDLSRWLYDASGGASTLALAGGVALNCVANARLAAEGPYRDVWVQPAAGDAGTALGAALHVAGELGDRSTPMMGADLGRGWSDDELEAELRRAALPYTRPASIAAEAARVLADNGIVAWYQGRSEYGPRALGHRSLLAHPGDPDTTRRMNDVKGREQFRPIAPMVRAECFADLFDGVYPSPYMLFVHRVRPEWRDRIPAVTHVDGTARVQTVHPETEPLVAELLAEFERRTGLPVVVNTSLNTAGRPMVDTPREAMELFGSAPVDLLALGPFAVHRRALGGAR
;
A
#
# COMPACT_ATOMS: atom_id res chain seq x y z
N MET A 1 -5.33 -20.21 -17.59
CA MET A 1 -5.93 -20.82 -16.38
C MET A 1 -6.66 -19.76 -15.56
N ARG A 2 -7.64 -20.14 -14.73
CA ARG A 2 -8.42 -19.28 -13.83
C ARG A 2 -8.05 -19.59 -12.39
N VAL A 3 -7.28 -18.70 -11.76
CA VAL A 3 -6.75 -18.91 -10.41
C VAL A 3 -7.21 -17.77 -9.50
N LEU A 4 -7.89 -18.13 -8.42
CA LEU A 4 -8.26 -17.21 -7.36
C LEU A 4 -7.24 -17.30 -6.22
N GLY A 5 -6.53 -16.22 -5.96
CA GLY A 5 -5.61 -16.10 -4.84
C GLY A 5 -6.29 -15.50 -3.61
N ILE A 6 -5.87 -15.99 -2.43
CA ILE A 6 -6.46 -15.68 -1.13
C ILE A 6 -5.34 -15.38 -0.13
N ASN A 7 -5.44 -14.24 0.53
CA ASN A 7 -4.75 -13.95 1.78
C ASN A 7 -5.75 -13.90 2.94
N ALA A 8 -5.46 -14.59 4.04
CA ALA A 8 -6.32 -14.58 5.22
C ALA A 8 -5.62 -14.85 6.57
N ILE A 9 -4.28 -14.99 6.63
CA ILE A 9 -3.63 -15.61 7.80
C ILE A 9 -3.17 -14.64 8.91
N PHE A 10 -2.70 -13.44 8.56
CA PHE A 10 -2.16 -12.45 9.51
C PHE A 10 -3.05 -11.22 9.60
N HIS A 11 -2.98 -10.31 8.62
CA HIS A 11 -3.87 -9.16 8.46
C HIS A 11 -4.11 -8.90 6.97
N ASP A 12 -4.86 -7.84 6.66
CA ASP A 12 -5.21 -7.42 5.31
C ASP A 12 -5.75 -8.56 4.42
N PRO A 13 -6.82 -9.27 4.86
CA PRO A 13 -7.41 -10.31 4.05
C PRO A 13 -7.81 -9.74 2.69
N ALA A 14 -7.48 -10.47 1.63
CA ALA A 14 -7.64 -10.00 0.26
C ALA A 14 -7.85 -11.16 -0.70
N ALA A 15 -8.49 -10.87 -1.82
CA ALA A 15 -8.65 -11.80 -2.93
C ALA A 15 -8.14 -11.18 -4.23
N ALA A 16 -7.58 -12.01 -5.11
CA ALA A 16 -7.14 -11.60 -6.43
C ALA A 16 -7.42 -12.69 -7.45
N LEU A 17 -7.88 -12.31 -8.64
CA LEU A 17 -8.21 -13.23 -9.72
C LEU A 17 -7.25 -13.03 -10.89
N VAL A 18 -6.61 -14.12 -11.29
CA VAL A 18 -5.75 -14.22 -12.47
C VAL A 18 -6.42 -15.13 -13.49
N VAL A 19 -6.52 -14.66 -14.73
CA VAL A 19 -7.07 -15.42 -15.87
C VAL A 19 -6.07 -15.39 -17.01
N ASP A 20 -5.60 -16.56 -17.42
CA ASP A 20 -4.64 -16.76 -18.52
C ASP A 20 -3.36 -15.91 -18.34
N GLY A 21 -2.82 -15.96 -17.12
CA GLY A 21 -1.65 -15.16 -16.71
C GLY A 21 -1.90 -13.65 -16.53
N ARG A 22 -3.12 -13.16 -16.75
CA ARG A 22 -3.47 -11.74 -16.62
C ARG A 22 -4.19 -11.46 -15.30
N VAL A 23 -3.78 -10.40 -14.61
CA VAL A 23 -4.49 -9.89 -13.43
C VAL A 23 -5.81 -9.25 -13.88
N VAL A 24 -6.94 -9.78 -13.39
CA VAL A 24 -8.29 -9.31 -13.78
C VAL A 24 -8.89 -8.42 -12.70
N ALA A 25 -8.81 -8.87 -11.45
CA ALA A 25 -9.37 -8.19 -10.29
C ALA A 25 -8.52 -8.47 -9.05
N ALA A 26 -8.43 -7.50 -8.15
CA ALA A 26 -7.83 -7.68 -6.84
C ALA A 26 -8.42 -6.65 -5.88
N ALA A 27 -8.77 -7.09 -4.67
CA ALA A 27 -9.29 -6.18 -3.67
C ALA A 27 -9.03 -6.68 -2.24
N GLU A 28 -8.86 -5.72 -1.34
CA GLU A 28 -8.76 -5.95 0.10
C GLU A 28 -10.17 -6.06 0.69
N GLU A 29 -10.38 -7.02 1.59
CA GLU A 29 -11.66 -7.26 2.26
C GLU A 29 -12.12 -6.05 3.07
N GLU A 30 -11.19 -5.24 3.60
CA GLU A 30 -11.52 -4.03 4.35
C GLU A 30 -12.35 -3.02 3.54
N ARG A 31 -12.21 -3.03 2.20
CA ARG A 31 -13.00 -2.18 1.30
C ARG A 31 -14.48 -2.59 1.34
N PHE A 32 -14.78 -3.85 1.60
CA PHE A 32 -16.11 -4.45 1.62
C PHE A 32 -16.67 -4.49 3.04
N SER A 33 -15.92 -5.08 3.98
CA SER A 33 -16.34 -5.28 5.37
C SER A 33 -16.40 -3.97 6.17
N ARG A 34 -15.74 -2.91 5.66
CA ARG A 34 -15.57 -1.61 6.31
C ARG A 34 -14.80 -1.70 7.64
N ARG A 35 -14.15 -2.84 7.90
CA ARG A 35 -13.29 -3.08 9.05
C ARG A 35 -11.84 -2.92 8.60
N LYS A 36 -11.17 -1.88 9.12
CA LYS A 36 -9.79 -1.55 8.74
C LYS A 36 -8.85 -2.72 9.03
N HIS A 37 -8.01 -3.07 8.05
CA HIS A 37 -7.13 -4.23 7.98
C HIS A 37 -7.88 -5.59 7.96
N GLY A 38 -9.20 -5.57 7.76
CA GLY A 38 -10.12 -6.69 8.01
C GLY A 38 -10.28 -6.95 9.51
N LYS A 39 -9.16 -7.15 10.20
CA LYS A 39 -9.05 -7.56 11.60
C LYS A 39 -7.97 -6.79 12.35
N ARG A 40 -8.03 -6.86 13.68
CA ARG A 40 -6.94 -6.37 14.53
C ARG A 40 -5.80 -7.39 14.54
N PRO A 41 -4.52 -6.96 14.54
CA PRO A 41 -3.37 -7.83 14.62
C PRO A 41 -3.21 -8.36 16.05
N VAL A 42 -4.03 -9.35 16.42
CA VAL A 42 -3.90 -10.10 17.68
C VAL A 42 -3.17 -11.43 17.42
N PRO A 43 -2.63 -12.11 18.45
CA PRO A 43 -1.84 -13.32 18.26
C PRO A 43 -2.49 -14.44 17.42
N PHE A 44 -3.83 -14.53 17.37
CA PHE A 44 -4.55 -15.54 16.58
C PHE A 44 -5.27 -14.98 15.35
N SER A 45 -4.65 -14.14 14.51
CA SER A 45 -5.36 -13.42 13.43
C SER A 45 -5.67 -14.19 12.15
N ALA A 46 -6.26 -15.40 12.22
CA ALA A 46 -6.57 -16.23 11.04
C ALA A 46 -8.05 -16.37 10.67
N TRP A 47 -8.96 -15.82 11.49
CA TRP A 47 -10.39 -16.17 11.43
C TRP A 47 -11.18 -15.45 10.33
N GLU A 48 -10.65 -14.38 9.76
CA GLU A 48 -11.35 -13.55 8.77
C GLU A 48 -10.88 -13.92 7.36
N LEU A 49 -11.76 -14.59 6.63
CA LEU A 49 -11.61 -14.88 5.22
C LEU A 49 -12.06 -13.69 4.36
N PRO A 50 -11.45 -13.48 3.18
CA PRO A 50 -11.85 -12.45 2.23
C PRO A 50 -13.10 -12.86 1.42
N GLU A 51 -14.21 -13.16 2.10
CA GLU A 51 -15.42 -13.70 1.47
C GLU A 51 -16.04 -12.73 0.45
N LEU A 52 -16.15 -11.45 0.83
CA LEU A 52 -16.82 -10.44 0.00
C LEU A 52 -15.96 -10.05 -1.21
N SER A 53 -14.65 -9.88 -0.99
CA SER A 53 -13.72 -9.57 -2.07
C SER A 53 -13.51 -10.75 -3.02
N ALA A 54 -13.47 -11.99 -2.53
CA ALA A 54 -13.41 -13.19 -3.36
C ALA A 54 -14.67 -13.35 -4.23
N ALA A 55 -15.86 -13.25 -3.62
CA ALA A 55 -17.12 -13.32 -4.34
C ALA A 55 -17.22 -12.24 -5.42
N TRP A 56 -16.78 -11.02 -5.11
CA TRP A 56 -16.75 -9.93 -6.08
C TRP A 56 -15.76 -10.16 -7.22
N CYS A 57 -14.55 -10.65 -6.95
CA CYS A 57 -13.57 -10.96 -7.99
C CYS A 57 -14.16 -11.93 -9.02
N LEU A 58 -14.82 -13.00 -8.56
CA LEU A 58 -15.48 -13.99 -9.42
C LEU A 58 -16.66 -13.40 -10.19
N ALA A 59 -17.57 -12.70 -9.49
CA ALA A 59 -18.75 -12.11 -10.10
C ALA A 59 -18.40 -11.06 -11.16
N SER A 60 -17.39 -10.22 -10.90
CA SER A 60 -16.93 -9.19 -11.85
C SER A 60 -16.34 -9.75 -13.13
N ALA A 61 -15.81 -10.97 -13.10
CA ALA A 61 -15.27 -11.67 -14.25
C ALA A 61 -16.29 -12.63 -14.91
N GLY A 62 -17.49 -12.79 -14.33
CA GLY A 62 -18.48 -13.77 -14.79
C GLY A 62 -17.99 -15.21 -14.70
N ILE A 63 -17.19 -15.53 -13.66
CA ILE A 63 -16.60 -16.85 -13.44
C ILE A 63 -17.35 -17.56 -12.32
N ASP A 64 -17.88 -18.75 -12.63
CA ASP A 64 -18.44 -19.64 -11.63
C ASP A 64 -17.34 -20.32 -10.82
N VAL A 65 -17.58 -20.52 -9.52
CA VAL A 65 -16.60 -21.08 -8.56
C VAL A 65 -16.10 -22.46 -9.01
N ASP A 66 -16.98 -23.31 -9.52
CA ASP A 66 -16.68 -24.67 -9.98
C ASP A 66 -15.84 -24.71 -11.28
N SER A 67 -15.66 -23.56 -11.93
CA SER A 67 -14.87 -23.38 -13.14
C SER A 67 -13.45 -22.87 -12.89
N LEU A 68 -13.07 -22.65 -11.61
CA LEU A 68 -11.72 -22.29 -11.20
C LEU A 68 -10.75 -23.48 -11.36
N ASP A 69 -9.61 -23.26 -11.99
CA ASP A 69 -8.58 -24.30 -12.11
C ASP A 69 -7.85 -24.54 -10.78
N ALA A 70 -7.73 -23.50 -9.94
CA ALA A 70 -7.19 -23.59 -8.59
C ALA A 70 -7.61 -22.40 -7.71
N VAL A 71 -7.53 -22.59 -6.40
CA VAL A 71 -7.55 -21.51 -5.40
C VAL A 71 -6.21 -21.50 -4.67
N ALA A 72 -5.46 -20.40 -4.74
CA ALA A 72 -4.13 -20.29 -4.16
C ALA A 72 -4.19 -19.58 -2.80
N TYR A 73 -3.86 -20.27 -1.72
CA TYR A 73 -3.83 -19.71 -0.35
C TYR A 73 -2.39 -19.32 0.01
N SER A 74 -2.15 -18.05 0.33
CA SER A 74 -0.81 -17.45 0.47
C SER A 74 -0.06 -17.76 1.78
N PHE A 75 -0.22 -18.97 2.29
CA PHE A 75 0.47 -19.45 3.48
C PHE A 75 0.47 -20.98 3.52
N ASP A 76 1.62 -21.62 3.77
CA ASP A 76 1.70 -23.08 3.88
C ASP A 76 1.85 -23.55 5.34
N PRO A 77 0.78 -24.07 5.97
CA PRO A 77 0.86 -24.57 7.34
C PRO A 77 1.77 -25.80 7.51
N GLY A 78 2.15 -26.47 6.42
CA GLY A 78 3.11 -27.57 6.42
C GLY A 78 4.55 -27.14 6.69
N LEU A 79 4.88 -25.86 6.47
CA LEU A 79 6.23 -25.32 6.68
C LEU A 79 6.45 -24.75 8.08
N CYS A 80 5.38 -24.55 8.85
CA CYS A 80 5.46 -23.93 10.18
C CYS A 80 6.24 -24.79 11.18
N ARG A 81 6.93 -24.11 12.08
CA ARG A 81 7.57 -24.68 13.27
C ARG A 81 6.96 -24.07 14.53
N ASP A 82 7.25 -24.64 15.69
CA ASP A 82 6.76 -24.09 16.95
C ASP A 82 7.31 -22.67 17.18
N ALA A 83 6.47 -21.76 17.68
CA ALA A 83 6.86 -20.36 17.90
C ALA A 83 8.07 -20.23 18.85
N ALA A 84 8.19 -21.09 19.86
CA ALA A 84 9.31 -21.08 20.79
C ALA A 84 10.62 -21.52 20.11
N GLU A 85 10.56 -22.45 19.15
CA GLU A 85 11.72 -22.86 18.33
C GLU A 85 12.22 -21.72 17.44
N LEU A 86 11.32 -20.83 17.03
CA LEU A 86 11.62 -19.64 16.24
C LEU A 86 12.03 -18.43 17.10
N GLY A 87 12.11 -18.59 18.43
CA GLY A 87 12.43 -17.50 19.35
C GLY A 87 11.31 -16.46 19.50
N LEU A 88 10.07 -16.82 19.17
CA LEU A 88 8.89 -15.96 19.26
C LEU A 88 8.08 -16.24 20.53
N SER A 89 7.48 -15.20 21.09
CA SER A 89 6.56 -15.29 22.22
C SER A 89 5.10 -15.21 21.73
N ASP A 90 4.62 -16.28 21.09
CA ASP A 90 3.26 -16.36 20.54
C ASP A 90 2.56 -17.66 20.97
N PRO A 91 1.89 -17.69 22.15
CA PRO A 91 1.27 -18.91 22.68
C PRO A 91 0.04 -19.37 21.89
N TRP A 92 -0.45 -18.57 20.95
CA TRP A 92 -1.64 -18.86 20.15
C TRP A 92 -1.31 -19.21 18.69
N ASP A 93 -0.02 -19.32 18.36
CA ASP A 93 0.41 -19.56 16.99
C ASP A 93 -0.11 -20.89 16.42
N TRP A 94 -0.19 -21.93 17.27
CA TRP A 94 -0.76 -23.22 16.91
C TRP A 94 -2.21 -23.10 16.42
N LEU A 95 -2.99 -22.16 16.97
CA LEU A 95 -4.37 -21.94 16.57
C LEU A 95 -4.43 -21.27 15.20
N ARG A 96 -3.57 -20.29 14.95
CA ARG A 96 -3.41 -19.66 13.62
C ARG A 96 -3.06 -20.73 12.56
N ILE A 97 -2.14 -21.64 12.89
CA ILE A 97 -1.74 -22.75 12.02
C ILE A 97 -2.91 -23.73 11.78
N ASP A 98 -3.69 -24.09 12.80
CA ASP A 98 -4.87 -24.97 12.62
C ASP A 98 -5.92 -24.32 11.70
N TYR A 99 -6.15 -23.01 11.83
CA TYR A 99 -7.01 -22.28 10.90
C TYR A 99 -6.50 -22.34 9.45
N ALA A 100 -5.20 -22.15 9.23
CA ALA A 100 -4.60 -22.31 7.90
C ALA A 100 -4.78 -23.72 7.33
N ARG A 101 -4.58 -24.77 8.16
CA ARG A 101 -4.80 -26.17 7.73
C ARG A 101 -6.23 -26.43 7.30
N ARG A 102 -7.20 -25.74 7.94
CA ARG A 102 -8.63 -25.86 7.67
C ARG A 102 -9.14 -24.84 6.63
N ALA A 103 -8.27 -23.98 6.12
CA ALA A 103 -8.64 -22.97 5.14
C ALA A 103 -9.39 -23.54 3.93
N PRO A 104 -9.05 -24.73 3.38
CA PRO A 104 -9.81 -25.30 2.27
C PRO A 104 -11.29 -25.53 2.58
N GLN A 105 -11.62 -26.00 3.79
CA GLN A 105 -13.01 -26.22 4.18
C GLN A 105 -13.75 -24.91 4.46
N PHE A 106 -13.07 -23.93 5.06
CA PHE A 106 -13.67 -22.61 5.29
C PHE A 106 -13.93 -21.88 3.96
N LEU A 107 -13.01 -21.98 3.01
CA LEU A 107 -13.18 -21.43 1.66
C LEU A 107 -14.33 -22.11 0.92
N ALA A 108 -14.49 -23.44 1.03
CA ALA A 108 -15.63 -24.13 0.41
C ALA A 108 -16.98 -23.75 1.02
N ALA A 109 -17.01 -23.36 2.31
CA ALA A 109 -18.19 -22.80 2.94
C ALA A 109 -18.48 -21.37 2.47
N ALA A 110 -17.44 -20.54 2.32
CA ALA A 110 -17.55 -19.16 1.86
C ALA A 110 -17.85 -19.02 0.35
N LEU A 111 -17.39 -19.98 -0.46
CA LEU A 111 -17.56 -20.04 -1.91
C LEU A 111 -18.27 -21.35 -2.28
N PRO A 112 -19.62 -21.40 -2.19
CA PRO A 112 -20.38 -22.60 -2.49
C PRO A 112 -20.08 -23.14 -3.89
N GLY A 113 -19.72 -24.42 -3.97
CA GLY A 113 -19.30 -25.09 -5.22
C GLY A 113 -17.79 -25.24 -5.38
N LEU A 114 -16.98 -24.62 -4.52
CA LEU A 114 -15.55 -24.88 -4.48
C LEU A 114 -15.26 -26.28 -3.96
N ASP A 115 -14.52 -27.05 -4.74
CA ASP A 115 -13.89 -28.29 -4.29
C ASP A 115 -12.66 -27.95 -3.41
N PRO A 116 -12.64 -28.34 -2.12
CA PRO A 116 -11.49 -28.10 -1.23
C PRO A 116 -10.17 -28.63 -1.78
N ASP A 117 -10.18 -29.68 -2.61
CA ASP A 117 -8.98 -30.28 -3.18
C ASP A 117 -8.33 -29.40 -4.26
N ARG A 118 -9.02 -28.34 -4.72
CA ARG A 118 -8.47 -27.31 -5.62
C ARG A 118 -7.69 -26.23 -4.88
N VAL A 119 -7.70 -26.24 -3.55
CA VAL A 119 -6.95 -25.27 -2.75
C VAL A 119 -5.48 -25.68 -2.68
N ARG A 120 -4.60 -24.80 -3.13
CA ARG A 120 -3.14 -24.98 -3.11
C ARG A 120 -2.51 -23.98 -2.16
N PHE A 121 -1.70 -24.47 -1.23
CA PHE A 121 -0.91 -23.62 -0.36
C PHE A 121 0.33 -23.10 -1.09
N VAL A 122 0.60 -21.81 -0.97
CA VAL A 122 1.79 -21.14 -1.52
C VAL A 122 2.57 -20.57 -0.35
N PRO A 123 3.89 -20.84 -0.23
CA PRO A 123 4.70 -20.26 0.84
C PRO A 123 4.60 -18.72 0.84
N HIS A 124 4.44 -18.13 2.02
CA HIS A 124 4.05 -16.73 2.17
C HIS A 124 5.01 -15.76 1.46
N HIS A 125 6.31 -15.93 1.65
CA HIS A 125 7.30 -15.08 0.97
C HIS A 125 7.46 -15.39 -0.52
N VAL A 126 7.08 -16.60 -0.98
CA VAL A 126 6.99 -16.88 -2.42
C VAL A 126 5.82 -16.12 -3.02
N ALA A 127 4.69 -16.04 -2.32
CA ALA A 127 3.55 -15.23 -2.73
C ALA A 127 3.93 -13.73 -2.77
N HIS A 128 4.61 -13.17 -1.76
CA HIS A 128 5.16 -11.81 -1.85
C HIS A 128 6.11 -11.63 -3.04
N ALA A 129 7.04 -12.57 -3.24
CA ALA A 129 7.98 -12.49 -4.34
C ALA A 129 7.26 -12.51 -5.71
N ALA A 130 6.24 -13.34 -5.88
CA ALA A 130 5.43 -13.44 -7.10
C ALA A 130 4.58 -12.18 -7.33
N SER A 131 4.03 -11.59 -6.26
CA SER A 131 3.27 -10.33 -6.38
C SER A 131 4.16 -9.19 -6.86
N ALA A 132 5.48 -9.29 -6.69
CA ALA A 132 6.43 -8.33 -7.22
C ALA A 132 7.05 -8.75 -8.56
N GLY A 133 7.89 -9.78 -8.55
CA GLY A 133 8.70 -10.18 -9.69
C GLY A 133 7.91 -10.61 -10.92
N LEU A 134 6.69 -11.16 -10.76
CA LEU A 134 5.83 -11.52 -11.90
C LEU A 134 4.87 -10.40 -12.33
N ALA A 135 4.62 -9.43 -11.45
CA ALA A 135 3.71 -8.31 -11.72
C ALA A 135 4.45 -7.06 -12.21
N ALA A 136 5.75 -6.94 -11.96
CA ALA A 136 6.57 -5.81 -12.38
C ALA A 136 6.57 -5.67 -13.92
N PRO A 137 6.65 -4.43 -14.44
CA PRO A 137 6.87 -4.18 -15.86
C PRO A 137 8.09 -4.94 -16.39
N PRO A 138 8.04 -5.48 -17.61
CA PRO A 138 9.11 -6.30 -18.14
C PRO A 138 10.28 -5.39 -18.50
N ALA A 139 11.46 -5.68 -17.96
CA ALA A 139 12.67 -4.91 -18.20
C ALA A 139 13.59 -5.53 -19.27
N GLY A 140 13.17 -6.67 -19.86
CA GLY A 140 13.95 -7.42 -20.86
C GLY A 140 15.02 -8.35 -20.27
N ASP A 141 15.30 -8.25 -18.97
CA ASP A 141 16.35 -8.96 -18.23
C ASP A 141 15.76 -9.74 -17.03
N ASP A 142 16.59 -10.55 -16.36
CA ASP A 142 16.27 -11.19 -15.08
C ASP A 142 15.81 -10.16 -14.04
N THR A 143 14.86 -10.53 -13.18
CA THR A 143 14.36 -9.64 -12.13
C THR A 143 14.78 -10.15 -10.75
N ALA A 144 15.67 -9.40 -10.09
CA ALA A 144 15.93 -9.62 -8.68
C ALA A 144 14.67 -9.27 -7.87
N VAL A 145 14.38 -10.04 -6.83
CA VAL A 145 13.25 -9.80 -5.94
C VAL A 145 13.70 -9.84 -4.50
N LEU A 146 13.31 -8.81 -3.75
CA LEU A 146 13.64 -8.64 -2.35
C LEU A 146 12.34 -8.45 -1.56
N VAL A 147 11.98 -9.48 -0.79
CA VAL A 147 10.84 -9.49 0.13
C VAL A 147 11.34 -9.14 1.52
N LEU A 148 10.77 -8.10 2.13
CA LEU A 148 11.10 -7.62 3.48
C LEU A 148 9.81 -7.50 4.29
N ASP A 149 9.60 -8.40 5.25
CA ASP A 149 8.31 -8.56 5.89
C ASP A 149 8.41 -8.67 7.42
N GLY A 150 7.26 -8.67 8.09
CA GLY A 150 7.17 -8.98 9.52
C GLY A 150 7.53 -10.43 9.79
N ARG A 151 6.72 -11.35 9.28
CA ARG A 151 6.89 -12.81 9.42
C ARG A 151 6.07 -13.56 8.37
N GLY A 152 6.62 -14.65 7.85
CA GLY A 152 5.90 -15.72 7.16
C GLY A 152 5.72 -16.93 8.07
N GLU A 153 5.92 -18.12 7.52
CA GLU A 153 5.85 -19.38 8.26
C GLU A 153 6.99 -19.54 9.27
N VAL A 154 8.23 -19.27 8.83
CA VAL A 154 9.48 -19.45 9.61
C VAL A 154 10.52 -18.35 9.37
N ALA A 155 10.27 -17.45 8.41
CA ALA A 155 11.21 -16.45 7.94
C ALA A 155 10.62 -15.04 8.03
N SER A 156 11.45 -14.00 7.88
CA SER A 156 11.03 -12.58 7.77
C SER A 156 11.45 -11.90 6.45
N HIS A 157 12.25 -12.58 5.64
CA HIS A 157 12.76 -12.04 4.38
C HIS A 157 13.05 -13.17 3.38
N LEU A 158 12.93 -12.86 2.09
CA LEU A 158 13.35 -13.70 0.97
C LEU A 158 14.06 -12.83 -0.08
N ALA A 159 15.26 -13.24 -0.46
CA ALA A 159 15.99 -12.70 -1.61
C ALA A 159 16.01 -13.77 -2.72
N GLY A 160 15.71 -13.39 -3.95
CA GLY A 160 15.71 -14.33 -5.07
C GLY A 160 15.78 -13.65 -6.42
N VAL A 161 15.74 -14.45 -7.47
CA VAL A 161 15.73 -13.97 -8.85
C VAL A 161 14.68 -14.72 -9.67
N TYR A 162 13.87 -13.97 -10.41
CA TYR A 162 12.97 -14.51 -11.41
C TYR A 162 13.67 -14.59 -12.76
N ARG A 163 13.70 -15.79 -13.34
CA ARG A 163 14.15 -16.06 -14.71
C ARG A 163 13.07 -16.86 -15.44
N ASP A 164 12.63 -16.39 -16.60
CA ASP A 164 11.55 -17.02 -17.37
C ASP A 164 10.30 -17.36 -16.53
N GLY A 165 9.93 -16.45 -15.62
CA GLY A 165 8.77 -16.63 -14.73
C GLY A 165 8.99 -17.61 -13.56
N ARG A 166 10.22 -18.12 -13.36
CA ARG A 166 10.56 -19.06 -12.28
C ARG A 166 11.41 -18.39 -11.22
N LEU A 167 11.00 -18.50 -9.96
CA LEU A 167 11.75 -18.02 -8.81
C LEU A 167 12.90 -18.97 -8.47
N SER A 168 14.10 -18.43 -8.36
CA SER A 168 15.24 -19.08 -7.69
C SER A 168 15.53 -18.34 -6.38
N PRO A 169 15.14 -18.88 -5.22
CA PRO A 169 15.50 -18.30 -3.92
C PRO A 169 17.02 -18.38 -3.71
N LEU A 170 17.60 -17.30 -3.20
CA LEU A 170 19.03 -17.17 -2.93
C LEU A 170 19.33 -17.11 -1.43
N HIS A 171 18.49 -16.40 -0.67
CA HIS A 171 18.57 -16.33 0.79
C HIS A 171 17.18 -16.20 1.40
N SER A 172 17.03 -16.67 2.64
CA SER A 172 15.85 -16.39 3.46
C SER A 172 16.22 -16.23 4.92
N GLN A 173 15.91 -15.06 5.47
CA GLN A 173 16.21 -14.74 6.87
C GLN A 173 15.26 -15.50 7.78
N GLN A 174 15.81 -16.39 8.61
CA GLN A 174 15.02 -17.10 9.61
C GLN A 174 14.67 -16.19 10.78
N LEU A 175 13.48 -16.41 11.35
CA LEU A 175 13.08 -15.85 12.65
C LEU A 175 14.07 -16.33 13.75
N PRO A 176 14.33 -15.53 14.79
CA PRO A 176 13.57 -14.35 15.23
C PRO A 176 13.98 -13.02 14.61
N HIS A 177 15.00 -12.99 13.74
CA HIS A 177 15.48 -11.73 13.18
C HIS A 177 14.50 -11.20 12.12
N SER A 178 13.94 -10.01 12.33
CA SER A 178 12.98 -9.39 11.40
C SER A 178 13.07 -7.87 11.45
N LEU A 179 13.23 -7.24 10.28
CA LEU A 179 13.17 -5.78 10.15
C LEU A 179 11.75 -5.26 10.29
N GLY A 180 10.73 -6.04 9.88
CA GLY A 180 9.33 -5.69 10.11
C GLY A 180 9.00 -5.68 11.59
N LEU A 181 9.34 -6.74 12.32
CA LEU A 181 9.07 -6.81 13.77
C LEU A 181 9.90 -5.79 14.57
N LEU A 182 11.13 -5.47 14.13
CA LEU A 182 11.93 -4.37 14.69
C LEU A 182 11.16 -3.04 14.62
N TYR A 183 10.58 -2.74 13.45
CA TYR A 183 9.87 -1.49 13.20
C TYR A 183 8.51 -1.46 13.92
N GLU A 184 7.81 -2.60 13.98
CA GLU A 184 6.58 -2.76 14.75
C GLU A 184 6.80 -2.58 16.25
N ASP A 185 7.89 -3.12 16.80
CA ASP A 185 8.19 -2.99 18.22
C ASP A 185 8.49 -1.55 18.61
N LEU A 186 9.24 -0.82 17.78
CA LEU A 186 9.40 0.63 17.93
C LEU A 186 8.05 1.36 17.83
N THR A 187 7.21 0.97 16.87
CA THR A 187 5.87 1.57 16.68
C THR A 187 5.04 1.46 17.96
N ARG A 188 5.06 0.27 18.61
CA ARG A 188 4.42 0.06 19.90
C ARG A 188 5.05 0.89 21.02
N HIS A 189 6.38 0.96 21.09
CA HIS A 189 7.11 1.74 22.10
C HIS A 189 6.76 3.24 22.05
N LEU A 190 6.49 3.76 20.85
CA LEU A 190 6.07 5.14 20.60
C LEU A 190 4.56 5.37 20.79
N GLY A 191 3.84 4.41 21.37
CA GLY A 191 2.41 4.54 21.68
C GLY A 191 1.50 4.45 20.45
N PHE A 192 2.02 4.03 19.31
CA PHE A 192 1.24 3.78 18.11
C PHE A 192 0.77 2.32 18.02
N LEU A 193 -0.18 2.07 17.13
CA LEU A 193 -0.69 0.73 16.89
C LEU A 193 0.22 -0.04 15.94
N HIS A 194 0.87 -1.09 16.44
CA HIS A 194 1.67 -1.99 15.60
C HIS A 194 0.82 -2.72 14.55
N SER A 195 1.48 -3.15 13.47
CA SER A 195 0.92 -3.73 12.26
C SER A 195 -0.20 -2.86 11.66
N SER A 196 -0.07 -1.53 11.77
CA SER A 196 -1.03 -0.55 11.25
C SER A 196 -0.44 0.85 11.10
N ASP A 197 0.30 1.36 12.10
CA ASP A 197 0.72 2.76 12.20
C ASP A 197 2.22 3.00 11.98
N GLU A 198 2.95 2.03 11.42
CA GLU A 198 4.40 2.12 11.13
C GLU A 198 4.72 3.36 10.29
N TYR A 199 3.84 3.74 9.36
CA TYR A 199 4.03 4.95 8.55
C TYR A 199 4.08 6.25 9.41
N LYS A 200 3.57 6.24 10.65
CA LYS A 200 3.70 7.37 11.60
C LYS A 200 5.12 7.49 12.12
N VAL A 201 5.78 6.35 12.39
CA VAL A 201 7.20 6.32 12.78
C VAL A 201 8.05 6.86 11.62
N MET A 202 7.75 6.45 10.39
CA MET A 202 8.42 6.97 9.19
C MET A 202 8.24 8.49 9.05
N ALA A 203 7.04 9.02 9.33
CA ALA A 203 6.80 10.46 9.32
C ALA A 203 7.50 11.18 10.49
N LEU A 204 7.50 10.60 11.69
CA LEU A 204 8.14 11.17 12.87
C LEU A 204 9.66 11.25 12.70
N ALA A 205 10.26 10.29 11.99
CA ALA A 205 11.70 10.25 11.71
C ALA A 205 12.21 11.52 11.00
N SER A 206 11.39 12.21 10.19
CA SER A 206 11.81 13.45 9.51
C SER A 206 11.97 14.65 10.45
N TYR A 207 11.50 14.54 11.70
CA TYR A 207 11.61 15.59 12.71
C TYR A 207 12.82 15.40 13.65
N GLY A 208 13.51 14.26 13.56
CA GLY A 208 14.61 13.91 14.47
C GLY A 208 15.98 13.92 13.81
N ARG A 209 17.00 13.63 14.61
CA ARG A 209 18.38 13.35 14.20
C ARG A 209 18.75 11.93 14.66
N PRO A 210 19.53 11.17 13.87
CA PRO A 210 19.85 9.78 14.18
C PRO A 210 20.89 9.62 15.32
N LYS A 211 20.59 10.14 16.52
CA LYS A 211 21.49 10.20 17.69
C LYS A 211 21.91 8.81 18.20
N HIS A 212 21.09 7.79 17.99
CA HIS A 212 21.33 6.41 18.47
C HIS A 212 21.88 5.48 17.38
N LEU A 213 22.18 5.99 16.18
CA LEU A 213 22.59 5.17 15.04
C LEU A 213 23.83 4.31 15.30
N GLY A 214 24.81 4.83 16.05
CA GLY A 214 26.00 4.08 16.42
C GLY A 214 25.66 2.77 17.12
N LEU A 215 24.85 2.84 18.17
CA LEU A 215 24.37 1.67 18.92
C LEU A 215 23.53 0.73 18.02
N LEU A 216 22.65 1.28 17.18
CA LEU A 216 21.81 0.48 16.30
C LEU A 216 22.59 -0.28 15.22
N ARG A 217 23.76 0.22 14.79
CA ARG A 217 24.65 -0.53 13.89
C ARG A 217 25.26 -1.76 14.57
N ASP A 218 25.48 -1.71 15.88
CA ASP A 218 25.98 -2.86 16.64
C ASP A 218 24.86 -3.90 16.89
N LEU A 219 23.61 -3.45 17.04
CA LEU A 219 22.45 -4.29 17.34
C LEU A 219 21.72 -4.84 16.11
N VAL A 220 21.82 -4.17 14.95
CA VAL A 220 21.18 -4.59 13.70
C VAL A 220 22.25 -4.73 12.64
N ARG A 221 22.70 -5.95 12.36
CA ARG A 221 23.88 -6.24 11.54
C ARG A 221 23.50 -7.06 10.31
N VAL A 222 24.05 -6.72 9.15
CA VAL A 222 23.96 -7.58 7.96
C VAL A 222 24.98 -8.71 8.06
N THR A 223 24.70 -9.84 7.40
CA THR A 223 25.61 -10.98 7.25
C THR A 223 26.09 -11.08 5.80
N ASP A 224 27.23 -11.72 5.59
CA ASP A 224 27.87 -11.80 4.26
C ASP A 224 27.11 -12.68 3.25
N ASP A 225 26.14 -13.46 3.74
CA ASP A 225 25.33 -14.40 2.96
C ASP A 225 23.95 -13.85 2.57
N GLY A 226 23.73 -12.54 2.71
CA GLY A 226 22.48 -11.88 2.33
C GLY A 226 21.42 -11.86 3.42
N GLY A 227 21.81 -12.14 4.66
CA GLY A 227 20.94 -12.09 5.83
C GLY A 227 21.22 -10.89 6.74
N PHE A 228 20.59 -10.91 7.91
CA PHE A 228 20.78 -9.94 8.97
C PHE A 228 20.43 -10.50 10.35
N GLN A 229 20.99 -9.89 11.38
CA GLN A 229 20.70 -10.17 12.78
C GLN A 229 20.14 -8.92 13.43
N VAL A 230 19.01 -9.09 14.11
CA VAL A 230 18.42 -8.09 15.01
C VAL A 230 18.55 -8.60 16.43
N GLU A 231 19.40 -7.95 17.21
CA GLU A 231 19.55 -8.19 18.66
C GLU A 231 18.39 -7.56 19.43
N ARG A 232 18.20 -7.98 20.68
CA ARG A 232 17.22 -7.34 21.57
C ARG A 232 17.61 -5.88 21.83
N ILE A 233 16.67 -4.97 21.61
CA ILE A 233 16.89 -3.53 21.80
C ILE A 233 16.16 -3.05 23.07
N ASP A 234 16.89 -2.35 23.94
CA ASP A 234 16.31 -1.66 25.08
C ASP A 234 15.90 -0.23 24.67
N TRP A 235 14.68 -0.10 24.14
CA TRP A 235 14.14 1.19 23.72
C TRP A 235 14.06 2.20 24.86
N ALA A 236 13.72 1.74 26.07
CA ALA A 236 13.57 2.59 27.24
C ALA A 236 14.89 3.23 27.69
N GLY A 237 16.02 2.60 27.36
CA GLY A 237 17.36 3.17 27.55
C GLY A 237 17.70 4.31 26.58
N MET A 238 16.96 4.47 25.47
CA MET A 238 17.18 5.52 24.46
C MET A 238 16.13 6.63 24.54
N ALA A 239 14.85 6.28 24.66
CA ALA A 239 13.75 7.20 24.86
C ALA A 239 12.65 6.52 25.69
N LYS A 240 11.96 7.28 26.54
CA LYS A 240 10.88 6.74 27.39
C LYS A 240 9.75 6.15 26.52
N ALA A 241 9.12 5.07 26.99
CA ALA A 241 7.92 4.55 26.32
C ALA A 241 6.76 5.56 26.40
N VAL A 242 5.99 5.66 25.31
CA VAL A 242 4.84 6.57 25.20
C VAL A 242 3.56 5.74 25.29
N ALA A 243 2.63 6.19 26.13
CA ALA A 243 1.29 5.59 26.18
C ALA A 243 0.48 5.99 24.93
N ALA A 244 -0.56 5.22 24.59
CA ALA A 244 -1.43 5.58 23.46
C ALA A 244 -2.01 7.00 23.63
N GLY A 245 -1.76 7.86 22.64
CA GLY A 245 -2.14 9.28 22.68
C GLY A 245 -1.28 10.17 23.59
N GLY A 246 -0.17 9.66 24.09
CA GLY A 246 0.81 10.42 24.86
C GLY A 246 1.58 11.44 24.02
N GLU A 247 2.25 12.37 24.71
CA GLU A 247 3.05 13.40 24.07
C GLU A 247 4.35 12.83 23.49
N LEU A 248 4.61 13.15 22.22
CA LEU A 248 5.86 12.84 21.53
C LEU A 248 6.83 14.03 21.67
N THR A 249 8.10 13.72 21.92
CA THR A 249 9.17 14.71 22.15
C THR A 249 10.27 14.57 21.11
N GLU A 250 11.26 15.48 21.12
CA GLU A 250 12.43 15.40 20.25
C GLU A 250 13.19 14.07 20.40
N GLU A 251 13.33 13.53 21.63
CA GLU A 251 14.00 12.24 21.86
C GLU A 251 13.30 11.08 21.14
N HIS A 252 11.97 11.10 21.08
CA HIS A 252 11.20 10.10 20.33
C HIS A 252 11.41 10.24 18.82
N ALA A 253 11.51 11.48 18.33
CA ALA A 253 11.83 11.73 16.93
C ALA A 253 13.26 11.33 16.58
N ASP A 254 14.23 11.57 17.46
CA ASP A 254 15.62 11.13 17.31
C ASP A 254 15.73 9.60 17.29
N LEU A 255 14.97 8.91 18.15
CA LEU A 255 14.90 7.45 18.15
C LEU A 255 14.31 6.93 16.82
N ALA A 256 13.18 7.49 16.38
CA ALA A 256 12.57 7.16 15.09
C ALA A 256 13.53 7.39 13.92
N ALA A 257 14.22 8.53 13.90
CA ALA A 257 15.23 8.86 12.90
C ALA A 257 16.40 7.86 12.90
N SER A 258 16.84 7.43 14.09
CA SER A 258 17.94 6.48 14.24
C SER A 258 17.57 5.09 13.69
N VAL A 259 16.38 4.58 14.00
CA VAL A 259 15.90 3.29 13.51
C VAL A 259 15.59 3.34 12.01
N GLN A 260 14.94 4.41 11.55
CA GLN A 260 14.69 4.64 10.13
C GLN A 260 16.00 4.65 9.32
N THR A 261 17.01 5.39 9.77
CA THR A 261 18.32 5.44 9.09
C THR A 261 18.99 4.06 9.08
N ARG A 262 18.92 3.30 10.18
CA ARG A 262 19.52 1.96 10.23
C ARG A 262 18.80 0.97 9.32
N LEU A 263 17.46 1.02 9.27
CA LEU A 263 16.65 0.20 8.37
C LEU A 263 17.07 0.44 6.91
N GLU A 264 17.24 1.70 6.53
CA GLU A 264 17.68 2.06 5.18
C GLU A 264 19.07 1.53 4.84
N GLU A 265 20.03 1.61 5.77
CA GLU A 265 21.38 1.07 5.58
C GLU A 265 21.35 -0.45 5.35
N VAL A 266 20.60 -1.19 6.18
CA VAL A 266 20.46 -2.64 6.05
C VAL A 266 19.83 -3.01 4.72
N ILE A 267 18.74 -2.35 4.32
CA ILE A 267 18.05 -2.63 3.05
C ILE A 267 18.98 -2.37 1.85
N LEU A 268 19.76 -1.27 1.89
CA LEU A 268 20.73 -0.97 0.85
C LEU A 268 21.82 -2.04 0.74
N ASP A 269 22.37 -2.49 1.88
CA ASP A 269 23.40 -3.54 1.91
C ASP A 269 22.85 -4.90 1.40
N LEU A 270 21.64 -5.29 1.82
CA LEU A 270 20.96 -6.49 1.30
C LEU A 270 20.73 -6.39 -0.22
N SER A 271 20.38 -5.20 -0.72
CA SER A 271 20.15 -4.99 -2.15
C SER A 271 21.43 -5.14 -2.97
N ARG A 272 22.58 -4.70 -2.44
CA ARG A 272 23.90 -4.85 -3.07
C ARG A 272 24.32 -6.31 -3.11
N TRP A 273 24.19 -7.01 -2.00
CA TRP A 273 24.44 -8.45 -1.97
C TRP A 273 23.57 -9.20 -2.99
N LEU A 274 22.27 -8.88 -3.05
CA LEU A 274 21.35 -9.52 -4.00
C LEU A 274 21.72 -9.23 -5.45
N TYR A 275 22.22 -8.03 -5.75
CA TYR A 275 22.66 -7.70 -7.10
C TYR A 275 23.79 -8.63 -7.54
N ASP A 276 24.81 -8.80 -6.71
CA ASP A 276 25.92 -9.71 -6.98
C ASP A 276 25.45 -11.17 -7.06
N ALA A 277 24.64 -11.63 -6.10
CA ALA A 277 24.14 -13.00 -6.04
C ALA A 277 23.17 -13.36 -7.19
N SER A 278 22.45 -12.38 -7.72
CA SER A 278 21.57 -12.54 -8.89
C SER A 278 22.33 -12.62 -10.21
N GLY A 279 23.63 -12.31 -10.22
CA GLY A 279 24.43 -12.19 -11.44
C GLY A 279 24.33 -10.82 -12.12
N GLY A 280 23.94 -9.78 -11.37
CA GLY A 280 23.85 -8.40 -11.85
C GLY A 280 22.52 -8.07 -12.53
N ALA A 281 21.40 -8.60 -12.02
CA ALA A 281 20.07 -8.24 -12.51
C ALA A 281 19.86 -6.71 -12.43
N SER A 282 19.49 -6.07 -13.55
CA SER A 282 19.35 -4.61 -13.61
C SER A 282 18.06 -4.09 -12.95
N THR A 283 17.12 -4.99 -12.65
CA THR A 283 15.82 -4.65 -12.09
C THR A 283 15.62 -5.31 -10.74
N LEU A 284 15.20 -4.51 -9.76
CA LEU A 284 14.78 -4.98 -8.43
C LEU A 284 13.29 -4.79 -8.26
N ALA A 285 12.58 -5.86 -7.93
CA ALA A 285 11.20 -5.83 -7.47
C ALA A 285 11.13 -5.98 -5.94
N LEU A 286 10.34 -5.12 -5.28
CA LEU A 286 10.18 -5.09 -3.82
C LEU A 286 8.74 -5.43 -3.39
N ALA A 287 8.62 -6.26 -2.36
CA ALA A 287 7.39 -6.60 -1.65
C ALA A 287 7.65 -6.91 -0.17
N GLY A 288 6.60 -7.25 0.59
CA GLY A 288 6.59 -7.35 2.04
C GLY A 288 6.25 -6.01 2.71
N GLY A 289 5.72 -6.05 3.93
CA GLY A 289 5.22 -4.85 4.61
C GLY A 289 6.24 -3.71 4.73
N VAL A 290 7.54 -4.04 4.87
CA VAL A 290 8.62 -3.05 4.96
C VAL A 290 8.82 -2.31 3.64
N ALA A 291 8.49 -2.91 2.49
CA ALA A 291 8.60 -2.26 1.18
C ALA A 291 7.60 -1.11 0.98
N LEU A 292 6.65 -0.90 1.90
CA LEU A 292 5.83 0.32 1.95
C LEU A 292 6.61 1.56 2.48
N ASN A 293 7.84 1.37 2.96
CA ASN A 293 8.74 2.44 3.42
C ASN A 293 9.34 3.20 2.23
N CYS A 294 8.63 4.24 1.78
CA CYS A 294 9.02 5.03 0.62
C CYS A 294 10.33 5.81 0.77
N VAL A 295 10.80 6.02 2.01
CA VAL A 295 12.10 6.66 2.29
C VAL A 295 13.22 5.67 1.97
N ALA A 296 13.13 4.44 2.48
CA ALA A 296 14.09 3.38 2.16
C ALA A 296 14.10 3.03 0.68
N ASN A 297 12.94 2.94 0.03
CA ASN A 297 12.86 2.67 -1.40
C ASN A 297 13.56 3.75 -2.23
N ALA A 298 13.39 5.03 -1.88
CA ALA A 298 14.02 6.14 -2.61
C ALA A 298 15.55 6.13 -2.45
N ARG A 299 16.05 5.86 -1.24
CA ARG A 299 17.48 5.73 -1.01
C ARG A 299 18.07 4.53 -1.76
N LEU A 300 17.40 3.38 -1.72
CA LEU A 300 17.82 2.19 -2.48
C LEU A 300 17.88 2.50 -3.97
N ALA A 301 16.86 3.15 -4.54
CA ALA A 301 16.86 3.47 -5.97
C ALA A 301 17.94 4.49 -6.36
N ALA A 302 18.35 5.37 -5.45
CA ALA A 302 19.40 6.36 -5.71
C ALA A 302 20.82 5.82 -5.52
N GLU A 303 21.04 4.96 -4.53
CA GLU A 303 22.38 4.51 -4.09
C GLU A 303 22.66 3.03 -4.40
N GLY A 304 21.65 2.27 -4.80
CA GLY A 304 21.72 0.86 -5.13
C GLY A 304 22.21 0.61 -6.56
N PRO A 305 22.61 -0.64 -6.87
CA PRO A 305 23.20 -0.99 -8.17
C PRO A 305 22.18 -1.21 -9.30
N TYR A 306 20.88 -1.01 -9.04
CA TYR A 306 19.82 -1.33 -9.99
C TYR A 306 19.49 -0.14 -10.89
N ARG A 307 19.25 -0.43 -12.17
CA ARG A 307 18.74 0.55 -13.15
C ARG A 307 17.28 0.88 -12.84
N ASP A 308 16.49 -0.15 -12.58
CA ASP A 308 15.05 -0.05 -12.34
C ASP A 308 14.71 -0.63 -10.97
N VAL A 309 13.98 0.14 -10.17
CA VAL A 309 13.41 -0.35 -8.90
C VAL A 309 11.90 -0.23 -8.99
N TRP A 310 11.22 -1.35 -8.85
CA TRP A 310 9.77 -1.43 -8.86
C TRP A 310 9.27 -1.96 -7.52
N VAL A 311 8.23 -1.32 -6.97
CA VAL A 311 7.66 -1.68 -5.68
C VAL A 311 6.18 -2.00 -5.89
N GLN A 312 5.73 -3.12 -5.34
CA GLN A 312 4.33 -3.54 -5.44
C GLN A 312 3.42 -2.52 -4.71
N PRO A 313 2.44 -1.87 -5.36
CA PRO A 313 1.49 -0.94 -4.70
C PRO A 313 0.75 -1.55 -3.50
N ALA A 314 0.45 -2.85 -3.54
CA ALA A 314 -0.08 -3.61 -2.42
C ALA A 314 1.02 -4.47 -1.75
N ALA A 315 2.20 -3.90 -1.46
CA ALA A 315 3.37 -4.67 -1.00
C ALA A 315 3.19 -5.43 0.32
N GLY A 316 2.26 -5.00 1.20
CA GLY A 316 1.92 -5.73 2.41
C GLY A 316 1.13 -7.02 2.12
N ASP A 317 0.61 -7.66 3.16
CA ASP A 317 0.00 -8.99 3.09
C ASP A 317 -1.15 -9.11 2.10
N ALA A 318 -1.90 -8.03 1.86
CA ALA A 318 -2.92 -7.99 0.83
C ALA A 318 -2.38 -8.52 -0.50
N GLY A 319 -1.21 -8.05 -0.96
CA GLY A 319 -0.60 -8.40 -2.23
C GLY A 319 -0.22 -9.87 -2.36
N THR A 320 -0.13 -10.62 -1.26
CA THR A 320 0.15 -12.06 -1.32
C THR A 320 -0.98 -12.84 -1.97
N ALA A 321 -2.23 -12.36 -1.92
CA ALA A 321 -3.33 -12.94 -2.67
C ALA A 321 -3.04 -12.90 -4.19
N LEU A 322 -2.62 -11.75 -4.70
CA LEU A 322 -2.21 -11.59 -6.10
C LEU A 322 -1.03 -12.50 -6.46
N GLY A 323 0.00 -12.48 -5.63
CA GLY A 323 1.21 -13.28 -5.88
C GLY A 323 0.98 -14.78 -5.83
N ALA A 324 0.16 -15.28 -4.91
CA ALA A 324 -0.21 -16.69 -4.85
C ALA A 324 -0.97 -17.12 -6.13
N ALA A 325 -1.89 -16.29 -6.63
CA ALA A 325 -2.58 -16.56 -7.88
C ALA A 325 -1.62 -16.61 -9.08
N LEU A 326 -0.72 -15.62 -9.21
CA LEU A 326 0.28 -15.57 -10.27
C LEU A 326 1.24 -16.76 -10.22
N HIS A 327 1.68 -17.14 -9.02
CA HIS A 327 2.57 -18.29 -8.81
C HIS A 327 1.91 -19.58 -9.29
N VAL A 328 0.69 -19.88 -8.81
CA VAL A 328 -0.03 -21.11 -9.19
C VAL A 328 -0.43 -21.09 -10.67
N ALA A 329 -0.79 -19.94 -11.23
CA ALA A 329 -1.04 -19.83 -12.67
C ALA A 329 0.21 -20.21 -13.48
N GLY A 330 1.40 -19.75 -13.04
CA GLY A 330 2.68 -20.13 -13.63
C GLY A 330 2.99 -21.63 -13.52
N GLU A 331 2.72 -22.25 -12.37
CA GLU A 331 2.86 -23.71 -12.19
C GLU A 331 1.92 -24.51 -13.12
N LEU A 332 0.74 -23.97 -13.40
CA LEU A 332 -0.22 -24.54 -14.34
C LEU A 332 0.11 -24.26 -15.81
N GLY A 333 1.15 -23.48 -16.09
CA GLY A 333 1.68 -23.25 -17.44
C GLY A 333 1.33 -21.91 -18.07
N ASP A 334 0.63 -21.02 -17.36
CA ASP A 334 0.41 -19.65 -17.84
C ASP A 334 1.71 -18.84 -17.78
N ARG A 335 1.82 -17.83 -18.66
CA ARG A 335 2.86 -16.79 -18.55
C ARG A 335 2.21 -15.52 -18.02
N SER A 336 2.70 -15.04 -16.88
CA SER A 336 2.20 -13.82 -16.27
C SER A 336 2.44 -12.60 -17.17
N THR A 337 1.43 -11.75 -17.28
CA THR A 337 1.58 -10.41 -17.84
C THR A 337 1.78 -9.39 -16.72
N PRO A 338 2.57 -8.32 -16.94
CA PRO A 338 2.73 -7.25 -15.97
C PRO A 338 1.41 -6.64 -15.50
N MET A 339 1.40 -6.18 -14.25
CA MET A 339 0.32 -5.39 -13.69
C MET A 339 0.34 -3.99 -14.31
N MET A 340 -0.71 -3.65 -15.06
CA MET A 340 -0.81 -2.40 -15.82
C MET A 340 -1.09 -1.17 -14.96
N GLY A 341 -1.68 -1.36 -13.79
CA GLY A 341 -2.13 -0.31 -12.89
C GLY A 341 -2.68 -0.90 -11.60
N ALA A 342 -2.93 -0.05 -10.60
CA ALA A 342 -3.47 -0.45 -9.31
C ALA A 342 -5.00 -0.37 -9.24
N ASP A 343 -5.68 0.08 -10.30
CA ASP A 343 -7.14 0.19 -10.47
C ASP A 343 -7.82 -1.18 -10.65
N LEU A 344 -7.55 -2.11 -9.72
CA LEU A 344 -7.95 -3.51 -9.79
C LEU A 344 -9.24 -3.83 -9.02
N GLY A 345 -9.79 -2.88 -8.25
CA GLY A 345 -10.99 -3.06 -7.44
C GLY A 345 -12.30 -2.73 -8.17
N ARG A 346 -13.35 -2.37 -7.43
CA ARG A 346 -14.70 -2.16 -8.00
C ARG A 346 -14.81 -0.85 -8.76
N GLY A 347 -15.42 -0.92 -9.94
CA GLY A 347 -15.91 0.24 -10.68
C GLY A 347 -17.44 0.29 -10.66
N TRP A 348 -17.99 1.45 -10.99
CA TRP A 348 -19.43 1.72 -11.05
C TRP A 348 -19.76 2.47 -12.33
N SER A 349 -20.85 2.10 -12.99
CA SER A 349 -21.33 2.80 -14.17
C SER A 349 -22.00 4.13 -13.82
N ASP A 350 -22.03 5.08 -14.77
CA ASP A 350 -22.73 6.35 -14.61
C ASP A 350 -24.20 6.16 -14.16
N ASP A 351 -24.88 5.15 -14.70
CA ASP A 351 -26.28 4.85 -14.37
C ASP A 351 -26.44 4.38 -12.91
N GLU A 352 -25.51 3.54 -12.41
CA GLU A 352 -25.51 3.10 -11.01
C GLU A 352 -25.21 4.27 -10.07
N LEU A 353 -24.25 5.13 -10.43
CA LEU A 353 -23.92 6.32 -9.65
C LEU A 353 -25.10 7.30 -9.58
N GLU A 354 -25.74 7.56 -10.71
CA GLU A 354 -26.92 8.44 -10.77
C GLU A 354 -28.09 7.85 -9.98
N ALA A 355 -28.30 6.53 -10.05
CA ALA A 355 -29.34 5.86 -9.28
C ALA A 355 -29.14 6.00 -7.77
N GLU A 356 -27.90 5.91 -7.27
CA GLU A 356 -27.59 6.16 -5.86
C GLU A 356 -27.86 7.62 -5.46
N LEU A 357 -27.47 8.59 -6.29
CA LEU A 357 -27.75 10.02 -6.05
C LEU A 357 -29.25 10.30 -5.97
N ARG A 358 -30.02 9.77 -6.94
CA ARG A 358 -31.49 9.90 -6.97
C ARG A 358 -32.13 9.24 -5.75
N ARG A 359 -31.66 8.05 -5.36
CA ARG A 359 -32.15 7.34 -4.17
C ARG A 359 -31.88 8.13 -2.88
N ALA A 360 -30.72 8.76 -2.78
CA ALA A 360 -30.35 9.60 -1.65
C ALA A 360 -31.01 10.99 -1.68
N ALA A 361 -31.76 11.32 -2.75
CA ALA A 361 -32.34 12.63 -3.00
C ALA A 361 -31.32 13.78 -2.90
N LEU A 362 -30.06 13.52 -3.29
CA LEU A 362 -29.03 14.55 -3.32
C LEU A 362 -29.19 15.41 -4.59
N PRO A 363 -29.19 16.75 -4.49
CA PRO A 363 -29.12 17.61 -5.66
C PRO A 363 -27.75 17.47 -6.34
N TYR A 364 -27.75 17.17 -7.63
CA TYR A 364 -26.54 17.02 -8.44
C TYR A 364 -26.68 17.72 -9.79
N THR A 365 -25.55 18.01 -10.41
CA THR A 365 -25.45 18.42 -11.81
C THR A 365 -24.56 17.44 -12.57
N ARG A 366 -24.67 17.44 -13.91
CA ARG A 366 -23.73 16.75 -14.80
C ARG A 366 -22.99 17.82 -15.62
N PRO A 367 -21.86 18.37 -15.12
CA PRO A 367 -21.10 19.38 -15.85
C PRO A 367 -20.55 18.81 -17.17
N ALA A 368 -20.20 19.70 -18.10
CA ALA A 368 -19.57 19.29 -19.37
C ALA A 368 -18.20 18.63 -19.15
N SER A 369 -17.47 19.05 -18.12
CA SER A 369 -16.24 18.39 -17.63
C SER A 369 -16.25 18.42 -16.10
N ILE A 370 -16.24 17.23 -15.49
CA ILE A 370 -16.11 17.09 -14.03
C ILE A 370 -14.71 17.50 -13.55
N ALA A 371 -13.69 17.29 -14.39
CA ALA A 371 -12.32 17.73 -14.14
C ALA A 371 -12.23 19.25 -14.04
N ALA A 372 -12.82 19.99 -14.99
CA ALA A 372 -12.83 21.45 -14.96
C ALA A 372 -13.61 22.02 -13.77
N GLU A 373 -14.70 21.36 -13.37
CA GLU A 373 -15.50 21.76 -12.20
C GLU A 373 -14.75 21.51 -10.88
N ALA A 374 -14.12 20.34 -10.74
CA ALA A 374 -13.27 20.05 -9.59
C ALA A 374 -12.06 20.98 -9.52
N ALA A 375 -11.39 21.26 -10.64
CA ALA A 375 -10.28 22.23 -10.72
C ALA A 375 -10.70 23.63 -10.26
N ARG A 376 -11.93 24.06 -10.59
CA ARG A 376 -12.49 25.34 -10.12
C ARG A 376 -12.65 25.34 -8.60
N VAL A 377 -13.24 24.28 -8.02
CA VAL A 377 -13.41 24.18 -6.56
C VAL A 377 -12.06 24.15 -5.83
N LEU A 378 -11.08 23.42 -6.37
CA LEU A 378 -9.72 23.39 -5.83
C LEU A 378 -9.04 24.76 -5.91
N ALA A 379 -9.19 25.49 -7.02
CA ALA A 379 -8.64 26.84 -7.20
C ALA A 379 -9.27 27.85 -6.22
N ASP A 380 -10.55 27.67 -5.88
CA ASP A 380 -11.26 28.41 -4.82
C ASP A 380 -10.90 27.91 -3.40
N ASN A 381 -9.84 27.11 -3.27
CA ASN A 381 -9.33 26.51 -2.03
C ASN A 381 -10.33 25.58 -1.30
N GLY A 382 -11.27 25.00 -2.05
CA GLY A 382 -12.19 23.97 -1.58
C GLY A 382 -11.57 22.57 -1.55
N ILE A 383 -12.18 21.66 -0.80
CA ILE A 383 -11.82 20.24 -0.75
C ILE A 383 -12.76 19.44 -1.65
N VAL A 384 -12.18 18.59 -2.51
CA VAL A 384 -12.94 17.73 -3.43
C VAL A 384 -12.82 16.27 -3.00
N ALA A 385 -13.94 15.61 -2.75
CA ALA A 385 -14.03 14.16 -2.75
C ALA A 385 -14.14 13.67 -4.20
N TRP A 386 -13.09 13.02 -4.67
CA TRP A 386 -12.92 12.53 -6.02
C TRP A 386 -13.13 11.02 -6.06
N TYR A 387 -14.25 10.61 -6.65
CA TYR A 387 -14.66 9.21 -6.75
C TYR A 387 -14.86 8.86 -8.23
N GLN A 388 -13.86 8.17 -8.82
CA GLN A 388 -13.81 7.88 -10.25
C GLN A 388 -13.39 6.43 -10.50
N GLY A 389 -13.88 5.83 -11.59
CA GLY A 389 -13.36 4.55 -12.08
C GLY A 389 -13.33 3.40 -11.06
N ARG A 390 -12.40 2.48 -11.29
CA ARG A 390 -12.15 1.33 -10.41
C ARG A 390 -11.33 1.76 -9.20
N SER A 391 -11.63 1.24 -8.02
CA SER A 391 -10.85 1.53 -6.82
C SER A 391 -9.43 0.95 -6.90
N GLU A 392 -8.50 1.63 -6.24
CA GLU A 392 -7.10 1.20 -6.12
C GLU A 392 -6.95 -0.02 -5.21
N TYR A 393 -5.99 -0.90 -5.53
CA TYR A 393 -5.55 -2.02 -4.71
C TYR A 393 -4.28 -1.65 -3.95
N GLY A 394 -4.32 -1.79 -2.62
CA GLY A 394 -3.27 -1.33 -1.72
C GLY A 394 -3.68 -0.09 -0.91
N PRO A 395 -2.77 0.41 -0.04
CA PRO A 395 -3.11 1.37 1.00
C PRO A 395 -3.14 2.84 0.53
N ARG A 396 -2.82 3.12 -0.74
CA ARG A 396 -2.68 4.48 -1.28
C ARG A 396 -3.86 4.79 -2.21
N ALA A 397 -4.45 5.97 -2.03
CA ALA A 397 -5.32 6.54 -3.06
C ALA A 397 -4.45 7.16 -4.15
N LEU A 398 -4.75 6.82 -5.39
CA LEU A 398 -3.98 7.15 -6.58
C LEU A 398 -4.86 7.85 -7.63
N GLY A 399 -5.83 8.63 -7.19
CA GLY A 399 -6.69 9.42 -8.07
C GLY A 399 -8.03 8.77 -8.44
N HIS A 400 -8.42 7.68 -7.77
CA HIS A 400 -9.74 7.04 -7.96
C HIS A 400 -10.63 7.16 -6.73
N ARG A 401 -10.06 7.05 -5.52
CA ARG A 401 -10.76 7.27 -4.23
C ARG A 401 -9.98 8.29 -3.39
N SER A 402 -9.99 9.55 -3.84
CA SER A 402 -9.12 10.59 -3.32
C SER A 402 -9.88 11.77 -2.67
N LEU A 403 -9.28 12.35 -1.64
CA LEU A 403 -9.55 13.72 -1.21
C LEU A 403 -8.47 14.62 -1.80
N LEU A 404 -8.90 15.63 -2.56
CA LEU A 404 -8.04 16.57 -3.26
C LEU A 404 -8.16 17.97 -2.64
N ALA A 405 -7.05 18.70 -2.62
CA ALA A 405 -6.98 20.06 -2.10
C ALA A 405 -5.89 20.91 -2.79
N HIS A 406 -5.94 22.21 -2.56
CA HIS A 406 -4.98 23.17 -3.11
C HIS A 406 -3.61 23.04 -2.43
N PRO A 407 -2.49 22.84 -3.15
CA PRO A 407 -1.18 22.63 -2.51
C PRO A 407 -0.48 23.93 -2.08
N GLY A 408 -0.89 25.06 -2.65
CA GLY A 408 -0.29 26.38 -2.41
C GLY A 408 -0.71 27.09 -1.12
N ASP A 409 -1.72 26.60 -0.40
CA ASP A 409 -2.14 27.19 0.88
C ASP A 409 -1.47 26.44 2.04
N PRO A 410 -0.64 27.12 2.87
CA PRO A 410 0.03 26.54 4.04
C PRO A 410 -0.93 25.87 5.04
N ASP A 411 -2.18 26.33 5.11
CA ASP A 411 -3.18 25.79 6.05
C ASP A 411 -3.82 24.48 5.55
N THR A 412 -3.56 24.07 4.31
CA THR A 412 -4.17 22.88 3.72
C THR A 412 -3.83 21.61 4.48
N THR A 413 -2.58 21.42 4.90
CA THR A 413 -2.17 20.24 5.68
C THR A 413 -2.98 20.09 6.95
N ARG A 414 -3.17 21.21 7.67
CA ARG A 414 -3.99 21.25 8.88
C ARG A 414 -5.45 20.90 8.56
N ARG A 415 -6.06 21.56 7.58
CA ARG A 415 -7.44 21.31 7.16
C ARG A 415 -7.68 19.84 6.78
N MET A 416 -6.75 19.25 6.03
CA MET A 416 -6.84 17.85 5.60
C MET A 416 -6.65 16.87 6.78
N ASN A 417 -5.76 17.18 7.73
CA ASN A 417 -5.58 16.38 8.93
C ASN A 417 -6.79 16.48 9.88
N ASP A 418 -7.43 17.65 9.97
CA ASP A 418 -8.66 17.88 10.74
C ASP A 418 -9.84 17.08 10.15
N VAL A 419 -10.03 17.11 8.82
CA VAL A 419 -11.00 16.26 8.09
C VAL A 419 -10.81 14.78 8.42
N LYS A 420 -9.55 14.36 8.56
CA LYS A 420 -9.18 12.97 8.84
C LYS A 420 -9.07 12.62 10.31
N GLY A 421 -9.29 13.57 11.22
CA GLY A 421 -9.19 13.38 12.68
C GLY A 421 -7.87 12.74 13.11
N ARG A 422 -6.73 13.18 12.54
CA ARG A 422 -5.40 12.59 12.77
C ARG A 422 -4.35 13.62 13.15
N GLU A 423 -3.16 13.16 13.53
CA GLU A 423 -2.06 13.98 14.02
C GLU A 423 -1.58 15.01 12.98
N GLN A 424 -1.19 16.22 13.42
CA GLN A 424 -0.85 17.32 12.52
C GLN A 424 0.47 17.15 11.77
N PHE A 425 1.38 16.32 12.28
CA PHE A 425 2.64 15.98 11.59
C PHE A 425 2.45 15.00 10.42
N ARG A 426 1.22 14.51 10.20
CA ARG A 426 0.92 13.55 9.12
C ARG A 426 1.07 14.23 7.75
N PRO A 427 2.00 13.78 6.90
CA PRO A 427 2.15 14.37 5.58
C PRO A 427 0.97 14.03 4.66
N ILE A 428 0.85 14.84 3.61
CA ILE A 428 -0.04 14.64 2.46
C ILE A 428 0.81 14.61 1.19
N ALA A 429 0.33 13.92 0.16
CA ALA A 429 1.13 13.63 -1.02
C ALA A 429 0.74 14.54 -2.20
N PRO A 430 1.69 14.98 -3.04
CA PRO A 430 1.37 15.64 -4.30
C PRO A 430 1.03 14.63 -5.40
N MET A 431 0.10 15.01 -6.26
CA MET A 431 -0.20 14.37 -7.54
C MET A 431 0.07 15.36 -8.66
N VAL A 432 0.97 15.02 -9.59
CA VAL A 432 1.53 15.91 -10.61
C VAL A 432 1.42 15.30 -12.00
N ARG A 433 1.24 16.13 -13.03
CA ARG A 433 1.33 15.66 -14.43
C ARG A 433 2.75 15.17 -14.70
N ALA A 434 2.88 14.02 -15.35
CA ALA A 434 4.16 13.38 -15.59
C ALA A 434 5.17 14.30 -16.30
N GLU A 435 4.72 15.06 -17.30
CA GLU A 435 5.55 16.01 -18.05
C GLU A 435 6.11 17.17 -17.21
N CYS A 436 5.44 17.54 -16.10
CA CYS A 436 5.87 18.61 -15.20
C CYS A 436 6.70 18.08 -14.03
N PHE A 437 6.91 16.77 -13.91
CA PHE A 437 7.58 16.18 -12.74
C PHE A 437 8.99 16.76 -12.53
N ALA A 438 9.80 16.79 -13.59
CA ALA A 438 11.20 17.22 -13.54
C ALA A 438 11.35 18.73 -13.22
N ASP A 439 10.30 19.53 -13.44
CA ASP A 439 10.28 20.95 -13.10
C ASP A 439 10.12 21.16 -11.58
N LEU A 440 9.50 20.22 -10.87
CA LEU A 440 9.15 20.36 -9.45
C LEU A 440 9.99 19.47 -8.52
N PHE A 441 10.38 18.29 -9.00
CA PHE A 441 10.92 17.22 -8.17
C PHE A 441 12.17 16.59 -8.77
N ASP A 442 13.08 16.14 -7.89
CA ASP A 442 14.22 15.29 -8.23
C ASP A 442 14.05 13.91 -7.57
N GLY A 443 14.25 12.82 -8.32
CA GLY A 443 14.21 11.45 -7.83
C GLY A 443 13.69 10.45 -8.86
N VAL A 444 13.20 9.30 -8.38
CA VAL A 444 12.72 8.18 -9.22
C VAL A 444 11.54 8.60 -10.08
N TYR A 445 11.61 8.31 -11.39
CA TYR A 445 10.57 8.55 -12.37
C TYR A 445 10.41 7.34 -13.32
N PRO A 446 9.18 6.93 -13.67
CA PRO A 446 7.90 7.45 -13.16
C PRO A 446 7.66 7.01 -11.71
N SER A 447 6.72 7.67 -11.02
CA SER A 447 6.31 7.32 -9.65
C SER A 447 4.78 7.24 -9.53
N PRO A 448 4.13 6.24 -10.16
CA PRO A 448 2.67 6.18 -10.22
C PRO A 448 2.00 5.77 -8.90
N TYR A 449 2.75 5.19 -7.95
CA TYR A 449 2.18 4.51 -6.78
C TYR A 449 2.49 5.18 -5.43
N MET A 450 3.15 6.34 -5.43
CA MET A 450 3.60 7.02 -4.20
C MET A 450 4.45 6.13 -3.27
N LEU A 451 5.32 5.30 -3.85
CA LEU A 451 6.21 4.36 -3.14
C LEU A 451 7.66 4.87 -3.02
N PHE A 452 7.91 6.10 -3.48
CA PHE A 452 9.18 6.80 -3.38
C PHE A 452 8.95 8.20 -2.83
N VAL A 453 9.91 8.71 -2.05
CA VAL A 453 10.03 10.13 -1.76
C VAL A 453 10.95 10.81 -2.77
N HIS A 454 10.71 12.09 -3.00
CA HIS A 454 11.40 12.92 -3.97
C HIS A 454 11.83 14.23 -3.32
N ARG A 455 12.93 14.81 -3.76
CA ARG A 455 13.34 16.14 -3.31
C ARG A 455 12.49 17.19 -4.02
N VAL A 456 11.87 18.11 -3.27
CA VAL A 456 11.20 19.27 -3.86
C VAL A 456 12.26 20.31 -4.22
N ARG A 457 12.25 20.75 -5.49
CA ARG A 457 13.15 21.79 -5.98
C ARG A 457 12.95 23.09 -5.17
N PRO A 458 14.03 23.79 -4.78
CA PRO A 458 13.95 24.96 -3.87
C PRO A 458 12.92 26.01 -4.28
N GLU A 459 12.83 26.33 -5.57
CA GLU A 459 11.92 27.33 -6.16
C GLU A 459 10.43 26.98 -6.05
N TRP A 460 10.11 25.72 -5.74
CA TRP A 460 8.73 25.25 -5.58
C TRP A 460 8.29 25.12 -4.13
N ARG A 461 9.21 25.06 -3.15
CA ARG A 461 8.87 24.80 -1.75
C ARG A 461 7.86 25.78 -1.17
N ASP A 462 8.01 27.07 -1.48
CA ASP A 462 7.09 28.11 -1.04
C ASP A 462 5.80 28.17 -1.88
N ARG A 463 5.81 27.61 -3.09
CA ARG A 463 4.65 27.57 -3.99
C ARG A 463 3.71 26.41 -3.71
N ILE A 464 4.24 25.32 -3.14
CA ILE A 464 3.49 24.10 -2.79
C ILE A 464 3.78 23.65 -1.35
N PRO A 465 3.66 24.54 -0.35
CA PRO A 465 4.05 24.26 1.03
C PRO A 465 3.25 23.12 1.65
N ALA A 466 2.00 22.88 1.24
CA ALA A 466 1.16 21.84 1.84
C ALA A 466 1.68 20.42 1.60
N VAL A 467 2.36 20.19 0.47
CA VAL A 467 2.86 18.88 0.05
C VAL A 467 4.37 18.73 0.24
N THR A 468 5.03 19.76 0.76
CA THR A 468 6.46 19.75 1.05
C THR A 468 6.67 19.37 2.51
N HIS A 469 7.35 18.25 2.74
CA HIS A 469 7.71 17.79 4.08
C HIS A 469 8.75 18.71 4.73
N VAL A 470 8.92 18.58 6.05
CA VAL A 470 9.85 19.41 6.85
C VAL A 470 11.32 19.28 6.41
N ASP A 471 11.69 18.17 5.80
CA ASP A 471 13.03 17.92 5.25
C ASP A 471 13.18 18.36 3.77
N GLY A 472 12.15 18.98 3.20
CA GLY A 472 12.11 19.42 1.80
C GLY A 472 11.86 18.30 0.80
N THR A 473 11.35 17.15 1.23
CA THR A 473 10.91 16.05 0.36
C THR A 473 9.39 16.04 0.16
N ALA A 474 8.91 15.23 -0.77
CA ALA A 474 7.49 14.93 -0.95
C ALA A 474 7.33 13.50 -1.48
N ARG A 475 6.20 12.85 -1.20
CA ARG A 475 5.90 11.50 -1.70
C ARG A 475 4.99 11.58 -2.92
N VAL A 476 5.58 11.64 -4.12
CA VAL A 476 4.89 12.08 -5.34
C VAL A 476 4.14 10.94 -6.04
N GLN A 477 2.98 11.27 -6.61
CA GLN A 477 2.33 10.49 -7.67
C GLN A 477 2.47 11.20 -9.01
N THR A 478 3.05 10.53 -10.01
CA THR A 478 3.07 10.99 -11.41
C THR A 478 1.84 10.46 -12.17
N VAL A 479 1.16 11.35 -12.89
CA VAL A 479 -0.03 11.03 -13.67
C VAL A 479 0.26 11.17 -15.16
N HIS A 480 0.08 10.10 -15.91
CA HIS A 480 0.24 10.05 -17.37
C HIS A 480 -1.13 10.19 -18.05
N PRO A 481 -1.27 11.06 -19.06
CA PRO A 481 -2.53 11.22 -19.78
C PRO A 481 -2.97 9.97 -20.55
N GLU A 482 -2.03 9.09 -20.92
CA GLU A 482 -2.33 7.84 -21.62
C GLU A 482 -3.05 6.81 -20.73
N THR A 483 -2.74 6.81 -19.43
CA THR A 483 -3.30 5.84 -18.46
C THR A 483 -4.40 6.46 -17.60
N GLU A 484 -4.32 7.75 -17.31
CA GLU A 484 -5.20 8.47 -16.39
C GLU A 484 -5.69 9.81 -16.99
N PRO A 485 -6.41 9.78 -18.13
CA PRO A 485 -6.76 10.98 -18.89
C PRO A 485 -7.60 11.97 -18.11
N LEU A 486 -8.57 11.50 -17.30
CA LEU A 486 -9.45 12.38 -16.53
C LEU A 486 -8.70 13.11 -15.40
N VAL A 487 -7.76 12.42 -14.75
CA VAL A 487 -6.92 13.03 -13.70
C VAL A 487 -5.91 13.99 -14.34
N ALA A 488 -5.35 13.66 -15.50
CA ALA A 488 -4.50 14.56 -16.25
C ALA A 488 -5.24 15.84 -16.69
N GLU A 489 -6.50 15.72 -17.13
CA GLU A 489 -7.36 16.87 -17.44
C GLU A 489 -7.60 17.74 -16.19
N LEU A 490 -7.91 17.12 -15.04
CA LEU A 490 -8.09 17.84 -13.78
C LEU A 490 -6.86 18.66 -13.40
N LEU A 491 -5.67 18.07 -13.50
CA LEU A 491 -4.41 18.73 -13.21
C LEU A 491 -4.13 19.87 -14.18
N ALA A 492 -4.35 19.68 -15.47
CA ALA A 492 -4.15 20.72 -16.49
C ALA A 492 -5.13 21.89 -16.31
N GLU A 493 -6.39 21.59 -15.97
CA GLU A 493 -7.41 22.59 -15.68
C GLU A 493 -7.08 23.37 -14.40
N PHE A 494 -6.54 22.71 -13.38
CA PHE A 494 -6.08 23.35 -12.15
C PHE A 494 -4.86 24.24 -12.41
N GLU A 495 -3.88 23.75 -13.17
CA GLU A 495 -2.69 24.50 -13.58
C GLU A 495 -3.06 25.77 -14.34
N ARG A 496 -4.00 25.69 -15.29
CA ARG A 496 -4.48 26.85 -16.04
C ARG A 496 -5.08 27.95 -15.16
N ARG A 497 -5.63 27.58 -13.99
CA ARG A 497 -6.29 28.50 -13.06
C ARG A 497 -5.33 29.09 -12.02
N THR A 498 -4.33 28.32 -11.60
CA THR A 498 -3.49 28.66 -10.45
C THR A 498 -2.01 28.84 -10.78
N GLY A 499 -1.58 28.37 -11.97
CA GLY A 499 -0.17 28.24 -12.34
C GLY A 499 0.57 27.11 -11.61
N LEU A 500 -0.14 26.19 -10.95
CA LEU A 500 0.43 25.06 -10.22
C LEU A 500 0.08 23.73 -10.92
N PRO A 501 1.06 22.94 -11.41
CA PRO A 501 0.82 21.70 -12.15
C PRO A 501 0.59 20.48 -11.25
N VAL A 502 0.15 20.70 -10.00
CA VAL A 502 0.11 19.70 -8.93
C VAL A 502 -1.08 19.96 -8.02
N VAL A 503 -1.66 18.91 -7.46
CA VAL A 503 -2.69 18.99 -6.41
C VAL A 503 -2.32 18.10 -5.22
N VAL A 504 -2.90 18.38 -4.05
CA VAL A 504 -2.86 17.42 -2.93
C VAL A 504 -3.68 16.19 -3.30
N ASN A 505 -3.17 15.01 -2.98
CA ASN A 505 -3.91 13.75 -2.98
C ASN A 505 -3.72 13.03 -1.62
N THR A 506 -4.83 12.65 -1.00
CA THR A 506 -4.87 11.74 0.16
C THR A 506 -6.07 10.81 0.06
N SER A 507 -6.07 9.70 0.80
CA SER A 507 -7.16 8.74 0.71
C SER A 507 -8.52 9.30 1.11
N LEU A 508 -9.55 8.91 0.37
CA LEU A 508 -10.94 9.24 0.64
C LEU A 508 -11.47 8.37 1.78
N ASN A 509 -11.14 8.77 3.00
CA ASN A 509 -11.63 8.19 4.25
C ASN A 509 -11.55 9.21 5.39
N THR A 510 -12.24 8.88 6.48
CA THR A 510 -12.16 9.58 7.77
C THR A 510 -11.45 8.72 8.81
N ALA A 511 -11.20 9.27 10.00
CA ALA A 511 -10.43 8.63 11.07
C ALA A 511 -10.88 7.18 11.33
N GLY A 512 -9.92 6.25 11.28
CA GLY A 512 -10.15 4.85 11.63
C GLY A 512 -10.96 4.02 10.62
N ARG A 513 -11.43 4.61 9.51
CA ARG A 513 -12.16 3.88 8.46
C ARG A 513 -11.26 3.49 7.28
N PRO A 514 -11.53 2.35 6.61
CA PRO A 514 -10.95 2.04 5.31
C PRO A 514 -11.27 3.11 4.27
N MET A 515 -10.53 3.14 3.17
CA MET A 515 -10.88 3.93 1.97
C MET A 515 -12.31 3.59 1.53
N VAL A 516 -13.11 4.59 1.14
CA VAL A 516 -14.47 4.33 0.62
C VAL A 516 -14.41 3.46 -0.63
N ASP A 517 -15.37 2.56 -0.76
CA ASP A 517 -15.49 1.61 -1.86
C ASP A 517 -16.80 1.81 -2.64
N THR A 518 -17.93 1.94 -1.94
CA THR A 518 -19.25 2.14 -2.58
C THR A 518 -19.62 3.63 -2.75
N PRO A 519 -20.51 3.99 -3.71
CA PRO A 519 -20.99 5.37 -3.86
C PRO A 519 -21.70 5.87 -2.60
N ARG A 520 -22.41 4.98 -1.91
CA ARG A 520 -23.05 5.29 -0.62
C ARG A 520 -22.04 5.73 0.42
N GLU A 521 -20.93 5.02 0.57
CA GLU A 521 -19.88 5.41 1.51
C GLU A 521 -19.24 6.76 1.13
N ALA A 522 -19.08 7.05 -0.16
CA ALA A 522 -18.61 8.36 -0.61
C ALA A 522 -19.59 9.48 -0.25
N MET A 523 -20.90 9.24 -0.40
CA MET A 523 -21.96 10.16 0.03
C MET A 523 -22.01 10.34 1.56
N GLU A 524 -21.84 9.27 2.33
CA GLU A 524 -21.76 9.33 3.80
C GLU A 524 -20.55 10.13 4.29
N LEU A 525 -19.39 9.90 3.67
CA LEU A 525 -18.19 10.70 3.93
C LEU A 525 -18.45 12.17 3.60
N PHE A 526 -19.00 12.45 2.41
CA PHE A 526 -19.34 13.80 2.00
C PHE A 526 -20.30 14.47 2.99
N GLY A 527 -21.32 13.77 3.47
CA GLY A 527 -22.27 14.30 4.47
C GLY A 527 -21.65 14.57 5.85
N SER A 528 -20.59 13.86 6.23
CA SER A 528 -20.00 13.89 7.58
C SER A 528 -18.68 14.67 7.70
N ALA A 529 -18.00 14.97 6.59
CA ALA A 529 -16.75 15.74 6.55
C ALA A 529 -16.95 17.12 5.90
N PRO A 530 -16.10 18.13 6.16
CA PRO A 530 -16.19 19.45 5.52
C PRO A 530 -15.59 19.43 4.11
N VAL A 531 -16.28 18.74 3.19
CA VAL A 531 -15.91 18.60 1.76
C VAL A 531 -16.80 19.49 0.89
N ASP A 532 -16.24 20.31 0.00
CA ASP A 532 -16.98 21.30 -0.78
C ASP A 532 -17.68 20.72 -2.01
N LEU A 533 -17.08 19.70 -2.63
CA LEU A 533 -17.59 19.01 -3.81
C LEU A 533 -17.39 17.49 -3.66
N LEU A 534 -18.44 16.72 -3.93
CA LEU A 534 -18.33 15.31 -4.29
C LEU A 534 -18.43 15.18 -5.81
N ALA A 535 -17.32 14.82 -6.44
CA ALA A 535 -17.25 14.41 -7.83
C ALA A 535 -17.45 12.89 -7.89
N LEU A 536 -18.68 12.47 -8.21
CA LEU A 536 -19.10 11.07 -8.25
C LEU A 536 -19.31 10.66 -9.72
N GLY A 537 -18.30 10.05 -10.33
CA GLY A 537 -18.30 9.83 -11.78
C GLY A 537 -18.42 11.17 -12.52
N PRO A 538 -19.35 11.31 -13.49
CA PRO A 538 -19.57 12.56 -14.20
C PRO A 538 -20.42 13.58 -13.42
N PHE A 539 -20.87 13.26 -12.20
CA PHE A 539 -21.80 14.09 -11.45
C PHE A 539 -21.10 14.95 -10.39
N ALA A 540 -21.57 16.19 -10.24
CA ALA A 540 -21.10 17.12 -9.23
C ALA A 540 -22.19 17.36 -8.18
N VAL A 541 -21.85 17.11 -6.91
CA VAL A 541 -22.67 17.44 -5.74
C VAL A 541 -21.96 18.50 -4.92
N HIS A 542 -22.47 19.73 -4.97
CA HIS A 542 -21.90 20.84 -4.20
C HIS A 542 -22.52 20.95 -2.81
N ARG A 543 -21.69 21.12 -1.78
CA ARG A 543 -22.19 21.32 -0.41
C ARG A 543 -23.11 22.54 -0.30
N ARG A 544 -22.80 23.62 -1.02
CA ARG A 544 -23.62 24.83 -1.05
C ARG A 544 -25.05 24.59 -1.54
N ALA A 545 -25.26 23.59 -2.39
CA ALA A 545 -26.59 23.22 -2.88
C ALA A 545 -27.42 22.43 -1.84
N LEU A 546 -26.77 21.84 -0.83
CA LEU A 546 -27.45 21.18 0.30
C LEU A 546 -27.92 22.18 1.36
N GLY A 547 -27.31 23.37 1.39
CA GLY A 547 -27.70 24.46 2.27
C GLY A 547 -28.81 25.31 1.65
N GLY A 548 -30.06 24.87 1.74
CA GLY A 548 -31.18 25.82 1.73
C GLY A 548 -30.97 26.83 2.88
N ALA A 549 -31.15 28.11 2.60
CA ALA A 549 -30.99 29.28 3.47
C ALA A 549 -30.75 28.96 4.96
N ARG A 550 -29.54 29.26 5.46
CA ARG A 550 -29.35 29.49 6.91
C ARG A 550 -29.96 30.81 7.31
#